data_AF-A0A9Q0E4F4-F1
#
_entry.id   AF-A0A9Q0E4F4-F1
#
_cell.length_a   1.000
_cell.length_b   1.000
_cell.length_c   1.000
_cell.angle_alpha   90.00
_cell.angle_beta   90.00
_cell.angle_gamma   90.00
#
_symmetry.space_group_name_H-M   'P 1'
#
loop_
_entity.id
_entity.type
_entity.pdbx_description
1 polymer ?
#
loop_
_entity_poly.entity_id
_entity_poly.type
_entity_poly.pdbx_seq_one_letter_code
_entity_poly.pdbx_strand_id
1 'polypeptide(L)'
;MDREEEVQEEAQEEEVQEEEEVQEAQEEAQEEAQEEEAQEEVIDFVSLERELRSAVQEDNKLRRENSAKLRAASQSLTTYQEFRDIVLSCHLKPLDQKERRGAGRHTWNPLELPSNHTPSIP
;
A
#
# COMPACT_ATOMS: atom_id res chain seq x y z
N MET A 1 46.75 -32.49 -60.88
CA MET A 1 46.90 -31.60 -59.73
C MET A 1 45.94 -30.46 -59.90
N ASP A 2 44.86 -30.46 -59.14
CA ASP A 2 43.60 -31.12 -59.51
C ASP A 2 42.51 -30.11 -59.17
N ARG A 3 41.75 -29.66 -60.19
CA ARG A 3 40.66 -28.69 -60.02
C ARG A 3 39.56 -29.20 -59.08
N GLU A 4 39.58 -30.51 -58.80
CA GLU A 4 38.69 -31.19 -57.86
C GLU A 4 39.14 -31.02 -56.39
N GLU A 5 40.42 -30.76 -56.11
CA GLU A 5 40.90 -30.43 -54.75
C GLU A 5 40.52 -29.00 -54.37
N GLU A 6 40.64 -28.05 -55.29
CA GLU A 6 40.29 -26.63 -55.04
C GLU A 6 38.79 -26.46 -54.77
N VAL A 7 37.94 -27.23 -55.45
CA VAL A 7 36.48 -27.26 -55.20
C VAL A 7 36.14 -27.96 -53.89
N GLN A 8 36.95 -28.93 -53.43
CA GLN A 8 36.77 -29.57 -52.12
C GLN A 8 37.22 -28.68 -50.97
N GLU A 9 38.24 -27.83 -51.19
CA GLU A 9 38.73 -26.87 -50.21
C GLU A 9 37.76 -25.68 -50.10
N GLU A 10 37.26 -25.15 -51.20
CA GLU A 10 36.24 -24.08 -51.22
C GLU A 10 34.92 -24.55 -50.56
N ALA A 11 34.50 -25.80 -50.81
CA ALA A 11 33.34 -26.39 -50.15
C ALA A 11 33.55 -26.62 -48.64
N GLN A 12 34.79 -26.93 -48.22
CA GLN A 12 35.12 -27.05 -46.80
C GLN A 12 35.18 -25.68 -46.11
N GLU A 13 35.69 -24.65 -46.78
CA GLU A 13 35.70 -23.28 -46.27
C GLU A 13 34.28 -22.71 -46.14
N GLU A 14 33.40 -22.98 -47.11
CA GLU A 14 31.99 -22.57 -47.05
C GLU A 14 31.23 -23.28 -45.90
N GLU A 15 31.46 -24.57 -45.68
CA GLU A 15 30.86 -25.32 -44.56
C GLU A 15 31.35 -24.80 -43.20
N VAL A 16 32.64 -24.50 -43.07
CA VAL A 16 33.21 -23.90 -41.85
C VAL A 16 32.65 -22.49 -41.61
N GLN A 17 32.44 -21.72 -42.68
CA GLN A 17 31.90 -20.37 -42.59
C GLN A 17 30.41 -20.37 -42.23
N GLU A 18 29.63 -21.31 -42.76
CA GLU A 18 28.24 -21.51 -42.35
C GLU A 18 28.14 -21.98 -40.88
N GLU A 19 29.05 -22.86 -40.43
CA GLU A 19 29.12 -23.26 -39.02
C GLU A 19 29.46 -22.09 -38.08
N GLU A 20 30.39 -21.21 -38.48
CA GLU A 20 30.77 -20.02 -37.72
C GLU A 20 29.60 -19.01 -37.62
N GLU A 21 28.89 -18.75 -38.72
CA GLU A 21 27.72 -17.84 -38.74
C GLU A 21 26.56 -18.39 -37.89
N VAL A 22 26.31 -19.71 -37.95
CA VAL A 22 25.30 -20.35 -37.10
C VAL A 22 25.70 -20.29 -35.63
N GLN A 23 26.99 -20.39 -35.32
CA GLN A 23 27.50 -20.31 -33.96
C GLN A 23 27.41 -18.88 -33.41
N GLU A 24 27.73 -17.86 -34.20
CA GLU A 24 27.58 -16.44 -33.85
C GLU A 24 26.10 -16.09 -33.61
N ALA A 25 25.19 -16.52 -34.50
CA ALA A 25 23.76 -16.30 -34.33
C ALA A 25 23.17 -17.02 -33.09
N GLN A 26 23.72 -18.17 -32.72
CA GLN A 26 23.36 -18.85 -31.47
C GLN A 26 23.85 -18.12 -30.23
N GLU A 27 25.03 -17.50 -30.28
CA GLU A 27 25.58 -16.72 -29.17
C GLU A 27 24.83 -15.40 -28.99
N GLU A 28 24.51 -14.68 -30.08
CA GLU A 28 23.70 -13.46 -30.06
C GLU A 28 22.30 -13.72 -29.49
N ALA A 29 21.63 -14.79 -29.93
CA ALA A 29 20.32 -15.16 -29.40
C ALA A 29 20.37 -15.59 -27.91
N GLN A 30 21.50 -16.17 -27.48
CA GLN A 30 21.72 -16.49 -26.06
C GLN A 30 21.97 -15.24 -25.22
N GLU A 31 22.69 -14.25 -25.76
CA GLU A 31 22.96 -12.98 -25.09
C GLU A 31 21.67 -12.14 -24.96
N GLU A 32 20.87 -12.03 -26.03
CA GLU A 32 19.57 -11.34 -26.00
C GLU A 32 18.62 -11.97 -24.97
N ALA A 33 18.55 -13.30 -24.90
CA ALA A 33 17.73 -14.01 -23.91
C ALA A 33 18.25 -13.81 -22.47
N GLN A 34 19.58 -13.79 -22.26
CA GLN A 34 20.17 -13.51 -20.96
C GLN A 34 19.93 -12.07 -20.50
N GLU A 35 19.93 -11.10 -21.41
CA GLU A 35 19.61 -9.71 -21.10
C GLU A 35 18.13 -9.52 -20.76
N GLU A 36 17.22 -10.22 -21.44
CA GLU A 36 15.78 -10.16 -21.14
C GLU A 36 15.48 -10.73 -19.73
N GLU A 37 16.10 -11.85 -19.36
CA GLU A 37 15.96 -12.41 -18.00
C GLU A 37 16.59 -11.52 -16.92
N ALA A 38 17.73 -10.87 -17.20
CA ALA A 38 18.39 -9.97 -16.26
C ALA A 38 17.60 -8.67 -15.98
N GLN A 39 16.80 -8.21 -16.95
CA GLN A 39 15.95 -7.02 -16.77
C GLN A 39 14.75 -7.30 -15.85
N GLU A 40 14.24 -8.54 -15.81
CA GLU A 40 13.17 -8.93 -14.89
C GLU A 40 13.64 -9.04 -13.42
N GLU A 41 14.94 -9.23 -13.17
CA GLU A 41 15.49 -9.39 -11.82
C GLU A 41 15.77 -8.07 -11.07
N VAL A 42 15.67 -6.92 -11.73
CA VAL A 42 15.91 -5.62 -11.08
C VAL A 42 14.70 -5.21 -10.23
N ILE A 43 14.69 -5.67 -8.98
CA ILE A 43 13.65 -5.31 -7.99
C ILE A 43 13.75 -3.81 -7.65
N ASP A 44 12.71 -3.05 -8.01
CA ASP A 44 12.57 -1.66 -7.55
C ASP A 44 12.02 -1.59 -6.12
N PHE A 45 12.93 -1.41 -5.16
CA PHE A 45 12.57 -1.27 -3.74
C PHE A 45 11.73 -0.03 -3.44
N VAL A 46 11.79 1.02 -4.26
CA VAL A 46 11.05 2.27 -4.01
C VAL A 46 9.56 2.08 -4.31
N SER A 47 9.23 1.46 -5.45
CA SER A 47 7.84 1.10 -5.77
C SER A 47 7.28 0.11 -4.76
N LEU A 48 8.07 -0.90 -4.37
CA LEU A 48 7.68 -1.89 -3.37
C LEU A 48 7.43 -1.27 -1.99
N GLU A 49 8.29 -0.35 -1.54
CA GLU A 49 8.08 0.36 -0.27
C GLU A 49 6.81 1.22 -0.31
N ARG A 50 6.54 1.89 -1.44
CA ARG A 50 5.32 2.68 -1.60
C ARG A 50 4.07 1.80 -1.52
N GLU A 51 4.07 0.67 -2.20
CA GLU A 51 2.98 -0.31 -2.15
C GLU A 51 2.78 -0.83 -0.74
N LEU A 52 3.86 -1.24 -0.06
CA LEU A 52 3.82 -1.71 1.32
C LEU A 52 3.22 -0.66 2.26
N ARG A 53 3.66 0.60 2.15
CA ARG A 53 3.13 1.70 2.96
C ARG A 53 1.63 1.90 2.71
N SER A 54 1.19 1.81 1.45
CA SER A 54 -0.22 1.90 1.09
C SER A 54 -1.04 0.77 1.72
N ALA A 55 -0.58 -0.49 1.56
CA ALA A 55 -1.23 -1.67 2.11
C ALA A 55 -1.33 -1.60 3.64
N VAL A 56 -0.25 -1.20 4.32
CA VAL A 56 -0.24 -1.02 5.78
C VAL A 56 -1.22 0.06 6.23
N GLN A 57 -1.35 1.16 5.48
CA GLN A 57 -2.31 2.21 5.81
C GLN A 57 -3.76 1.73 5.66
N GLU A 58 -4.05 0.98 4.61
CA GLU A 58 -5.36 0.37 4.38
C GLU A 58 -5.74 -0.63 5.49
N ASP A 59 -4.82 -1.52 5.84
CA ASP A 59 -4.99 -2.48 6.94
C ASP A 59 -5.28 -1.76 8.26
N ASN A 60 -4.54 -0.68 8.55
CA ASN A 60 -4.77 0.12 9.74
C ASN A 60 -6.14 0.79 9.76
N LYS A 61 -6.69 1.17 8.59
CA LYS A 61 -8.04 1.70 8.47
C LYS A 61 -9.08 0.60 8.72
N LEU A 62 -8.95 -0.53 8.04
CA LEU A 62 -9.85 -1.69 8.19
C LEU A 62 -9.88 -2.21 9.62
N ARG A 63 -8.73 -2.26 10.29
CA ARG A 63 -8.62 -2.66 11.69
C ARG A 63 -9.40 -1.73 12.62
N ARG A 64 -9.33 -0.41 12.40
CA ARG A 64 -10.10 0.58 13.18
C ARG A 64 -11.59 0.43 12.94
N GLU A 65 -12.02 0.31 11.69
CA GLU A 65 -13.42 0.10 11.33
C GLU A 65 -13.97 -1.20 11.91
N ASN A 66 -13.24 -2.31 11.80
CA ASN A 66 -13.66 -3.60 12.33
C ASN A 66 -13.74 -3.56 13.86
N SER A 67 -12.80 -2.90 14.54
CA SER A 67 -12.90 -2.67 15.99
C SER A 67 -14.15 -1.85 16.35
N ALA A 68 -14.54 -0.89 15.53
CA ALA A 68 -15.76 -0.11 15.74
C ALA A 68 -17.02 -0.93 15.47
N LYS A 69 -17.04 -1.75 14.41
CA LYS A 69 -18.12 -2.69 14.11
C LYS A 69 -18.34 -3.68 15.25
N LEU A 70 -17.27 -4.27 15.78
CA LEU A 70 -17.33 -5.21 16.91
C LEU A 70 -17.84 -4.51 18.18
N ARG A 71 -17.36 -3.29 18.47
CA ARG A 71 -17.86 -2.50 19.60
C ARG A 71 -19.34 -2.17 19.45
N ALA A 72 -19.76 -1.68 18.29
CA ALA A 72 -21.15 -1.34 18.00
C ALA A 72 -22.06 -2.59 18.11
N ALA A 73 -21.61 -3.74 17.61
CA ALA A 73 -22.33 -5.00 17.76
C ALA A 73 -22.45 -5.43 19.23
N SER A 74 -21.37 -5.30 20.02
CA SER A 74 -21.36 -5.67 21.44
C SER A 74 -22.27 -4.77 22.31
N GLN A 75 -22.53 -3.54 21.86
CA GLN A 75 -23.39 -2.58 22.57
C GLN A 75 -24.88 -2.82 22.33
N SER A 76 -25.27 -3.83 21.54
CA SER A 76 -26.67 -4.19 21.27
C SER A 76 -27.54 -3.00 20.86
N LEU A 77 -27.00 -2.17 19.96
CA LEU A 77 -27.65 -0.95 19.49
C LEU A 77 -29.03 -1.26 18.88
N THR A 78 -30.00 -0.36 19.11
CA THR A 78 -31.40 -0.62 18.74
C THR A 78 -31.66 -0.27 17.27
N THR A 79 -30.83 0.60 16.68
CA THR A 79 -31.00 1.07 15.29
C THR A 79 -29.73 0.93 14.46
N TYR A 80 -29.88 0.59 13.17
CA TYR A 80 -28.76 0.60 12.22
C TYR A 80 -28.06 1.96 12.12
N GLN A 81 -28.81 3.05 12.30
CA GLN A 81 -28.25 4.40 12.28
C GLN A 81 -27.19 4.60 13.37
N GLU A 82 -27.45 4.13 14.59
CA GLU A 82 -26.49 4.20 15.70
C GLU A 82 -25.23 3.38 15.40
N PHE A 83 -25.41 2.18 14.82
CA PHE A 83 -24.30 1.34 14.37
C PHE A 83 -23.46 2.06 13.32
N ARG A 84 -24.12 2.64 12.31
CA ARG A 84 -23.47 3.37 11.22
C ARG A 84 -22.69 4.55 11.76
N ASP A 85 -23.26 5.32 12.68
CA ASP A 85 -22.62 6.52 13.23
C ASP A 85 -21.37 6.17 14.06
N ILE A 86 -21.40 5.07 14.80
CA ILE A 86 -20.21 4.56 15.53
C ILE A 86 -19.11 4.10 14.57
N VAL A 87 -19.46 3.37 13.52
CA VAL A 87 -18.47 2.90 12.53
C VAL A 87 -17.89 4.08 11.75
N LEU A 88 -18.73 5.02 11.31
CA LEU A 88 -18.29 6.21 10.59
C LEU A 88 -17.40 7.10 11.45
N SER A 89 -17.68 7.24 12.74
CA SER A 89 -16.89 8.08 13.65
C SER A 89 -15.57 7.43 14.12
N CYS A 90 -15.23 6.20 13.69
CA CYS A 90 -14.05 5.48 14.19
C CYS A 90 -12.70 6.11 13.83
N HIS A 91 -12.67 6.95 12.80
CA HIS A 91 -11.47 7.65 12.33
C HIS A 91 -11.23 8.98 13.06
N LEU A 92 -12.19 9.43 13.88
CA LEU A 92 -12.05 10.67 14.64
C LEU A 92 -11.00 10.50 15.74
N LYS A 93 -10.12 11.49 15.86
CA LYS A 93 -9.16 11.54 16.96
C LYS A 93 -9.87 11.97 18.24
N PRO A 94 -9.54 11.39 19.40
CA PRO A 94 -10.02 11.92 20.67
C PRO A 94 -9.56 13.37 20.81
N LEU A 95 -10.44 14.24 21.32
CA LEU A 95 -10.11 15.65 21.54
C LEU A 95 -8.93 15.78 22.49
N ASP A 96 -8.01 16.71 22.18
CA ASP A 96 -6.89 16.99 23.06
C ASP A 96 -7.36 17.69 24.35
N GLN A 97 -6.61 17.53 25.44
CA GLN A 97 -6.93 18.13 26.73
C GLN A 97 -7.00 19.66 26.67
N LYS A 98 -6.25 20.28 25.76
CA LYS A 98 -6.27 21.72 25.50
C LYS A 98 -7.55 22.13 24.76
N GLU A 99 -8.00 21.32 23.79
CA GLU A 99 -9.26 21.51 23.07
C GLU A 99 -10.46 21.32 24.01
N ARG A 100 -10.40 20.33 24.91
CA ARG A 100 -11.42 20.07 25.93
C ARG A 100 -11.60 21.23 26.91
N ARG A 101 -10.57 22.06 27.12
CA ARG A 101 -10.60 23.23 28.01
C ARG A 101 -10.84 24.56 27.26
N GLY A 102 -10.87 24.55 25.93
CA GLY A 102 -10.92 25.74 25.07
C GLY A 102 -12.29 26.41 24.97
N ALA A 103 -13.36 25.72 25.36
CA ALA A 103 -14.64 26.35 25.62
C ALA A 103 -14.72 26.58 27.13
N GLY A 104 -14.39 27.79 27.58
CA GLY A 104 -14.48 28.18 28.99
C GLY A 104 -15.82 27.71 29.55
N ARG A 105 -15.85 27.17 30.78
CA ARG A 105 -17.01 26.51 31.42
C ARG A 105 -18.33 27.16 30.98
N HIS A 106 -18.90 26.69 29.88
CA HIS A 106 -20.23 27.10 29.48
C HIS A 106 -21.11 26.25 30.39
N THR A 107 -21.47 26.83 31.52
CA THR A 107 -22.62 26.34 32.25
C THR A 107 -23.75 26.32 31.22
N TRP A 108 -24.29 25.14 30.95
CA TRP A 108 -25.40 24.95 30.01
C TRP A 108 -26.64 25.78 30.40
N ASN A 109 -26.56 26.48 31.53
CA ASN A 109 -27.51 27.43 32.04
C ASN A 109 -26.80 28.74 32.48
N PRO A 110 -27.07 29.89 31.86
CA PRO A 110 -26.55 31.20 32.29
C PRO A 110 -27.32 31.82 33.48
N LEU A 111 -28.30 31.14 34.05
CA LEU A 111 -29.10 31.62 35.19
C LEU A 111 -28.61 31.07 36.55
N GLU A 112 -27.31 31.09 36.82
CA GLU A 112 -26.87 31.01 38.22
C GLU A 112 -27.16 32.36 38.88
N LEU A 113 -28.37 32.42 39.47
CA LEU A 113 -28.88 33.51 40.28
C LEU A 113 -27.85 33.90 41.36
N PRO A 114 -27.74 35.20 41.71
CA PRO A 114 -26.79 35.66 42.70
C PRO A 114 -27.02 34.96 44.04
N SER A 115 -25.95 34.40 44.59
CA SER A 115 -25.88 33.85 45.93
C SER A 115 -26.14 34.95 46.97
N ASN A 116 -27.40 35.16 47.36
CA ASN A 116 -27.73 35.85 48.60
C ASN A 116 -29.18 35.64 49.01
N HIS A 117 -29.55 34.43 49.42
CA HIS A 117 -30.69 34.27 50.33
C HIS A 117 -30.61 32.93 51.06
N THR A 118 -30.18 32.98 52.33
CA THR A 118 -30.60 31.98 53.31
C THR A 118 -31.85 32.53 54.01
N PRO A 119 -33.08 32.13 53.63
CA PRO A 119 -34.21 32.34 54.51
C PRO A 119 -34.04 31.38 55.70
N SER A 120 -33.72 31.95 56.85
CA SER A 120 -33.92 31.28 58.14
C SER A 120 -35.43 31.13 58.34
N ILE A 121 -35.90 29.89 58.36
CA ILE A 121 -37.30 29.51 58.66
C ILE A 121 -37.32 29.02 60.13
N PRO A 122 -38.37 29.36 60.92
CA PRO A 122 -38.39 29.30 62.40
C PRO A 122 -38.23 27.92 63.03
#